data_AF-A0A0M3KEY1-F1
#
_entry.id   AF-A0A0M3KEY1-F1
#
_cell.length_a   1.000
_cell.length_b   1.000
_cell.length_c   1.000
_cell.angle_alpha   90.00
_cell.angle_beta   90.00
_cell.angle_gamma   90.00
#
_symmetry.space_group_name_H-M   'P 1'
#
loop_
_entity.id
_entity.type
_entity.pdbx_description
1 polymer ?
#
loop_
_entity_poly.entity_id
_entity_poly.type
_entity_poly.pdbx_seq_one_letter_code
_entity_poly.pdbx_strand_id
1 'polypeptide(L)'
;MMNGNVQIRSLLAHLGLVLCSILYICMGAFVFHRIERPNEIAQIQFIRTRYATLKMEFIAKCALENLTRFDIGYLLDEYIGSMFEFFGDPQAAVVFEADFMDYATDLDQWTPATSFLFATTIVIPVGYGFVTPTTKIGRLLIILYGIIGAPLILIAVSDVGKFISYYSTKLLPNVSAFLFRLRNF
;
A
#
# COMPACT_ATOMS: atom_id res chain seq x y z
N MET A 1 -15.64 34.42 33.73
CA MET A 1 -15.31 34.85 32.35
C MET A 1 -13.90 34.41 31.90
N MET A 2 -13.42 33.21 32.26
CA MET A 2 -12.03 32.75 31.94
C MET A 2 -11.94 31.59 30.91
N ASN A 3 -12.95 31.36 30.06
CA ASN A 3 -13.03 30.09 29.30
C ASN A 3 -12.81 30.14 27.78
N GLY A 4 -12.67 31.30 27.15
CA GLY A 4 -12.48 31.36 25.68
C GLY A 4 -11.07 30.97 25.24
N ASN A 5 -10.06 31.61 25.80
CA ASN A 5 -8.67 31.47 25.33
C ASN A 5 -8.06 30.09 25.64
N VAL A 6 -8.48 29.45 26.74
CA VAL A 6 -7.98 28.11 27.12
C VAL A 6 -8.58 27.03 26.23
N GLN A 7 -9.87 27.14 25.88
CA GLN A 7 -10.53 26.22 24.94
C GLN A 7 -9.97 26.34 23.53
N ILE A 8 -9.69 27.57 23.07
CA ILE A 8 -9.07 27.81 21.76
C ILE A 8 -7.65 27.24 21.71
N ARG A 9 -6.84 27.43 22.77
CA ARG A 9 -5.47 26.86 22.83
C ARG A 9 -5.47 25.34 22.83
N SER A 10 -6.40 24.71 23.55
CA SER A 10 -6.56 23.24 23.54
C SER A 10 -6.98 22.75 22.16
N LEU A 11 -7.99 23.38 21.55
CA LEU A 11 -8.48 23.04 20.20
C LEU A 11 -7.38 23.21 19.14
N LEU A 12 -6.57 24.26 19.24
CA LEU A 12 -5.45 24.52 18.34
C LEU A 12 -4.36 23.44 18.46
N ALA A 13 -4.09 22.95 19.67
CA ALA A 13 -3.14 21.87 19.89
C ALA A 13 -3.64 20.54 19.28
N HIS A 14 -4.94 20.23 19.43
CA HIS A 14 -5.58 19.06 18.82
C HIS A 14 -5.51 19.11 17.29
N LEU A 15 -5.91 20.24 16.69
CA LEU A 15 -5.83 20.46 15.25
C LEU A 15 -4.38 20.42 14.73
N GLY A 16 -3.45 20.99 15.50
CA GLY A 16 -2.02 20.94 15.18
C GLY A 16 -1.49 19.51 15.14
N LEU A 17 -1.86 18.66 16.11
CA LEU A 17 -1.42 17.26 16.15
C LEU A 17 -1.97 16.44 14.97
N VAL A 18 -3.25 16.63 14.61
CA VAL A 18 -3.85 15.97 13.44
C VAL A 18 -3.17 16.42 12.16
N LEU A 19 -2.96 17.73 12.00
CA LEU A 19 -2.27 18.28 10.83
C LEU A 19 -0.83 17.76 10.72
N CYS A 20 -0.08 17.73 11.83
CA CYS A 20 1.27 17.16 11.88
C CYS A 20 1.28 15.68 11.47
N SER A 21 0.29 14.90 11.92
CA SER A 21 0.15 13.48 11.55
C SER A 21 -0.12 13.31 10.05
N ILE A 22 -1.00 14.12 9.47
CA ILE A 22 -1.29 14.11 8.03
C ILE A 22 -0.04 14.49 7.23
N LEU A 23 0.66 15.55 7.63
CA LEU A 23 1.92 15.98 6.98
C LEU A 23 3.00 14.89 7.06
N TYR A 24 3.10 14.20 8.20
CA TYR A 24 4.03 13.08 8.38
C TYR A 24 3.73 11.90 7.43
N ILE A 25 2.44 11.59 7.23
CA ILE A 25 2.00 10.56 6.27
C ILE A 25 2.34 11.00 4.84
N CYS A 26 1.98 12.24 4.46
CA CYS A 26 2.27 12.77 3.14
C CYS A 26 3.78 12.79 2.83
N MET A 27 4.60 13.17 3.82
CA MET A 27 6.06 13.14 3.70
C MET A 27 6.57 11.71 3.47
N GLY A 28 6.10 10.74 4.27
CA GLY A 28 6.46 9.34 4.09
C GLY A 28 6.09 8.83 2.70
N ALA A 29 4.85 9.07 2.27
CA ALA A 29 4.35 8.70 0.95
C ALA A 29 5.23 9.26 -0.17
N PHE A 30 5.59 10.55 -0.09
CA PHE A 30 6.46 11.19 -1.06
C PHE A 30 7.86 10.57 -1.09
N VAL A 31 8.46 10.30 0.07
CA VAL A 31 9.80 9.71 0.18
C VAL A 31 9.83 8.30 -0.41
N PHE A 32 8.91 7.42 -0.01
CA PHE A 32 8.89 6.04 -0.52
C PHE A 32 8.55 6.00 -2.00
N HIS A 33 7.60 6.80 -2.47
CA HIS A 33 7.28 6.92 -3.88
C HIS A 33 8.52 7.30 -4.71
N ARG A 34 9.30 8.28 -4.25
CA ARG A 34 10.48 8.75 -5.00
C ARG A 34 11.63 7.76 -5.01
N ILE A 35 11.79 6.95 -3.98
CA ILE A 35 12.89 6.00 -3.85
C ILE A 35 12.57 4.68 -4.54
N GLU A 36 11.37 4.15 -4.34
CA GLU A 36 11.02 2.78 -4.75
C GLU A 36 10.47 2.71 -6.17
N ARG A 37 9.65 3.67 -6.60
CA ARG A 37 9.05 3.67 -7.96
C ARG A 37 10.06 3.53 -9.10
N PRO A 38 11.19 4.27 -9.15
CA PRO A 38 12.13 4.10 -10.25
C PRO A 38 12.78 2.71 -10.26
N ASN A 39 13.01 2.12 -9.08
CA ASN A 39 13.56 0.78 -8.95
C ASN A 39 12.54 -0.28 -9.38
N GLU A 40 11.28 -0.12 -8.99
CA GLU A 40 10.18 -0.99 -9.45
C GLU A 40 10.03 -0.97 -10.97
N ILE A 41 9.99 0.20 -11.60
CA ILE A 41 9.86 0.32 -13.06
C ILE A 41 11.03 -0.40 -13.77
N ALA A 42 12.25 -0.24 -13.26
CA ALA A 42 13.42 -0.91 -13.81
C ALA A 42 13.34 -2.44 -13.64
N GLN A 43 12.86 -2.93 -12.49
CA GLN A 43 12.65 -4.36 -12.23
C GLN A 43 11.58 -4.94 -13.16
N ILE A 44 10.45 -4.26 -13.31
CA ILE A 44 9.36 -4.67 -14.21
C ILE A 44 9.87 -4.78 -15.65
N GLN A 45 10.63 -3.79 -16.14
CA GLN A 45 11.20 -3.83 -17.48
C GLN A 45 12.17 -5.01 -17.67
N PHE A 46 13.02 -5.26 -16.68
CA PHE A 46 13.94 -6.40 -16.69
C PHE A 46 13.19 -7.73 -16.74
N ILE A 47 12.18 -7.90 -15.88
CA ILE A 47 11.34 -9.10 -15.83
C ILE A 47 10.59 -9.31 -17.15
N ARG A 48 9.94 -8.26 -17.68
CA ARG A 48 9.27 -8.31 -18.98
C ARG A 48 10.19 -8.73 -20.11
N THR A 49 11.41 -8.20 -20.13
CA THR A 49 12.42 -8.58 -21.13
C THR A 49 12.79 -10.05 -20.99
N ARG A 50 12.94 -10.56 -19.76
CA ARG A 50 13.22 -11.98 -19.52
C ARG A 50 12.09 -12.89 -19.96
N TYR A 51 10.83 -12.54 -19.66
CA TYR A 51 9.67 -13.30 -20.15
C TYR A 51 9.57 -13.28 -21.68
N ALA A 52 9.83 -12.13 -22.31
CA ALA A 52 9.84 -12.02 -23.77
C ALA A 52 10.94 -12.90 -24.38
N THR A 53 12.15 -12.89 -23.82
CA THR A 53 13.25 -13.74 -24.28
C THR A 53 12.91 -15.22 -24.11
N LEU A 54 12.38 -15.63 -22.95
CA LEU A 54 11.97 -17.02 -22.69
C LEU A 54 10.93 -17.49 -23.72
N LYS A 55 9.93 -16.65 -23.99
CA LYS A 55 8.89 -16.92 -24.99
C LYS A 55 9.48 -17.04 -26.40
N MET A 56 10.37 -16.13 -26.78
CA MET A 56 11.00 -16.15 -28.09
C MET A 56 11.92 -17.36 -28.27
N GLU A 57 12.64 -17.77 -27.23
CA GLU A 57 13.47 -18.97 -27.23
C GLU A 57 12.61 -20.23 -27.41
N PHE A 58 11.49 -20.34 -26.68
CA PHE A 58 10.53 -21.43 -26.86
C PHE A 58 9.99 -21.47 -28.29
N ILE A 59 9.52 -20.33 -28.82
CA ILE A 59 9.00 -20.24 -30.20
C ILE A 59 10.08 -20.63 -31.21
N ALA A 60 11.32 -20.18 -31.03
CA ALA A 60 12.43 -20.52 -31.92
C ALA A 60 12.75 -22.02 -31.88
N LYS A 61 12.75 -22.65 -30.70
CA LYS A 61 12.91 -24.11 -30.56
C LYS A 61 11.75 -24.86 -31.21
N CYS A 62 10.51 -24.37 -31.09
CA CYS A 62 9.33 -24.96 -31.74
C CYS A 62 9.27 -24.75 -33.26
N ALA A 63 9.99 -23.77 -33.80
CA ALA A 63 10.05 -23.49 -35.24
C ALA A 63 11.03 -24.41 -36.00
N LEU A 64 11.77 -25.28 -35.29
CA LEU A 64 12.67 -26.25 -35.90
C LEU A 64 11.89 -27.29 -36.70
N GLU A 65 12.41 -27.66 -37.87
CA GLU A 65 11.81 -28.69 -38.72
C GLU A 65 11.97 -30.09 -38.07
N ASN A 66 11.00 -30.99 -38.33
CA ASN A 66 10.97 -32.39 -37.86
C ASN A 66 10.71 -32.63 -36.35
N LEU A 67 10.05 -31.71 -35.66
CA LEU A 67 9.61 -31.95 -34.28
C LEU A 67 8.49 -32.99 -34.21
N THR A 68 8.64 -33.97 -33.29
CA THR A 68 7.56 -34.89 -32.94
C THR A 68 6.68 -34.31 -31.83
N ARG A 69 5.51 -34.91 -31.60
CA ARG A 69 4.61 -34.51 -30.49
C ARG A 69 5.28 -34.67 -29.12
N PHE A 70 6.18 -35.63 -28.96
CA PHE A 70 6.92 -35.84 -27.72
C PHE A 70 7.94 -34.73 -27.49
N ASP A 71 8.64 -34.29 -28.54
CA ASP A 71 9.62 -33.19 -28.44
C ASP A 71 8.95 -31.87 -28.06
N ILE A 72 7.78 -31.58 -28.64
CA ILE A 72 6.99 -30.40 -28.29
C ILE A 72 6.53 -30.46 -26.82
N GLY A 73 6.13 -31.64 -26.34
CA GLY A 73 5.77 -31.83 -24.93
C GLY A 73 6.93 -31.52 -23.98
N TYR A 74 8.13 -32.02 -24.29
CA TYR A 74 9.34 -31.72 -23.51
C TYR A 74 9.70 -30.23 -23.52
N LEU A 75 9.66 -29.58 -24.69
CA LEU A 75 9.92 -28.14 -24.82
C LEU A 75 8.90 -27.31 -24.03
N LEU A 76 7.64 -27.74 -24.03
CA LEU A 76 6.58 -27.08 -23.27
C LEU A 76 6.81 -27.24 -21.77
N ASP A 77 7.16 -28.44 -21.30
CA ASP A 77 7.47 -28.69 -19.89
C ASP A 77 8.70 -27.90 -19.42
N GLU A 78 9.74 -27.77 -20.25
CA GLU A 78 10.92 -26.93 -19.98
C GLU A 78 10.56 -25.44 -19.88
N TYR A 79 9.76 -24.94 -20.83
CA TYR A 79 9.28 -23.56 -20.85
C TYR A 79 8.41 -23.25 -19.62
N ILE A 80 7.45 -24.11 -19.31
CA ILE A 80 6.57 -23.97 -18.14
C ILE A 80 7.40 -24.04 -16.85
N GLY A 81 8.36 -24.97 -16.75
CA GLY A 81 9.25 -25.08 -15.59
C GLY A 81 10.05 -23.80 -15.35
N SER A 82 10.67 -23.27 -16.41
CA SER A 82 11.43 -22.01 -16.34
C SER A 82 10.53 -20.81 -16.02
N MET A 83 9.29 -20.81 -16.50
CA MET A 83 8.31 -19.79 -16.17
C MET A 83 7.94 -19.83 -14.67
N PHE A 84 7.76 -21.03 -14.11
CA PHE A 84 7.41 -21.20 -12.71
C PHE A 84 8.52 -20.76 -11.74
N GLU A 85 9.80 -20.87 -12.13
CA GLU A 85 10.91 -20.36 -11.31
C GLU A 85 10.80 -18.85 -11.05
N PHE A 86 10.24 -18.09 -12.00
CA PHE A 86 10.06 -16.65 -11.83
C PHE A 86 9.01 -16.29 -10.76
N PHE A 87 8.02 -17.16 -10.47
CA PHE A 87 7.04 -16.88 -9.41
C PHE A 87 7.65 -16.87 -8.00
N GLY A 88 8.90 -17.27 -7.83
CA GLY A 88 9.63 -17.04 -6.59
C GLY A 88 9.81 -15.54 -6.27
N ASP A 89 9.72 -14.66 -7.27
CA ASP A 89 9.74 -13.21 -7.11
C ASP A 89 8.29 -12.66 -7.16
N PRO A 90 7.80 -12.01 -6.09
CA PRO A 90 6.50 -11.36 -6.07
C PRO A 90 6.28 -10.37 -7.22
N GLN A 91 7.33 -9.66 -7.64
CA GLN A 91 7.24 -8.69 -8.74
C GLN A 91 7.05 -9.40 -10.09
N ALA A 92 7.66 -10.57 -10.26
CA ALA A 92 7.47 -11.35 -11.46
C ALA A 92 6.09 -11.99 -11.54
N ALA A 93 5.50 -12.36 -10.40
CA ALA A 93 4.11 -12.82 -10.34
C ALA A 93 3.12 -11.75 -10.81
N VAL A 94 3.30 -10.49 -10.38
CA VAL A 94 2.46 -9.36 -10.82
C VAL A 94 2.61 -9.11 -12.32
N VAL A 95 3.84 -9.14 -12.85
CA VAL A 95 4.10 -9.01 -14.29
C VAL A 95 3.45 -10.15 -15.07
N PHE A 96 3.57 -11.38 -14.58
CA PHE A 96 2.91 -12.53 -15.19
C PHE A 96 1.40 -12.35 -15.24
N GLU A 97 0.78 -11.93 -14.14
CA GLU A 97 -0.66 -11.73 -14.06
C GLU A 97 -1.12 -10.67 -15.08
N ALA A 98 -0.42 -9.54 -15.16
CA ALA A 98 -0.74 -8.49 -16.13
C ALA A 98 -0.54 -8.93 -17.59
N ASP A 99 0.55 -9.65 -17.90
CA ASP A 99 0.91 -9.98 -19.28
C ASP A 99 0.23 -11.26 -19.81
N PHE A 100 -0.11 -12.23 -18.94
CA PHE A 100 -0.63 -13.55 -19.35
C PHE A 100 -2.09 -13.80 -18.96
N MET A 101 -2.60 -13.19 -17.88
CA MET A 101 -4.00 -13.39 -17.47
C MET A 101 -4.95 -12.37 -18.08
N ASP A 102 -4.45 -11.41 -18.89
CA ASP A 102 -5.20 -10.28 -19.46
C ASP A 102 -6.05 -9.55 -18.41
N TYR A 103 -5.58 -9.58 -17.17
CA TYR A 103 -6.13 -8.77 -16.11
C TYR A 103 -5.55 -7.37 -16.34
N ALA A 104 -6.41 -6.36 -16.48
CA ALA A 104 -5.99 -4.97 -16.64
C ALA A 104 -5.41 -4.40 -15.33
N THR A 105 -4.36 -5.04 -14.81
CA THR A 105 -3.62 -4.58 -13.64
C THR A 105 -2.58 -3.56 -14.07
N ASP A 106 -2.66 -2.36 -13.49
CA ASP A 106 -1.57 -1.39 -13.59
C ASP A 106 -0.32 -2.00 -12.95
N LEU A 107 0.75 -2.07 -13.75
CA LEU A 107 2.04 -2.60 -13.29
C LEU A 107 2.78 -1.66 -12.33
N ASP A 108 2.48 -0.36 -12.39
CA ASP A 108 3.02 0.63 -11.46
C ASP A 108 2.31 0.50 -10.12
N GLN A 109 2.91 -0.23 -9.18
CA GLN A 109 2.34 -0.41 -7.84
C GLN A 109 2.64 0.80 -6.96
N TRP A 110 3.74 1.52 -7.18
CA TRP A 110 4.08 2.75 -6.48
C TRP A 110 3.39 4.00 -7.05
N THR A 111 2.07 3.98 -7.24
CA THR A 111 1.28 5.19 -7.53
C THR A 111 1.25 6.16 -6.32
N PRO A 112 0.91 7.45 -6.50
CA PRO A 112 0.75 8.37 -5.37
C PRO A 112 -0.28 7.92 -4.33
N ALA A 113 -1.38 7.30 -4.77
CA ALA A 113 -2.45 6.83 -3.89
C ALA A 113 -2.02 5.60 -3.07
N THR A 114 -1.40 4.62 -3.73
CA THR A 114 -0.87 3.43 -3.06
C THR A 114 0.31 3.77 -2.15
N SER A 115 1.13 4.76 -2.50
CA SER A 115 2.21 5.27 -1.64
C SER A 115 1.66 5.93 -0.37
N PHE A 116 0.55 6.68 -0.49
CA PHE A 116 -0.14 7.26 0.66
C PHE A 116 -0.76 6.20 1.57
N LEU A 117 -1.43 5.20 0.97
CA LEU A 117 -1.97 4.06 1.70
C LEU A 117 -0.86 3.28 2.41
N PHE A 118 0.25 3.01 1.72
CA PHE A 118 1.44 2.37 2.29
C PHE A 118 1.92 3.12 3.53
N ALA A 119 2.24 4.41 3.40
CA ALA A 119 2.71 5.23 4.52
C ALA A 119 1.72 5.22 5.70
N THR A 120 0.43 5.34 5.41
CA THR A 120 -0.63 5.26 6.41
C THR A 120 -0.62 3.92 7.15
N THR A 121 -0.50 2.80 6.43
CA THR A 121 -0.55 1.45 7.03
C THR A 121 0.68 1.11 7.86
N ILE A 122 1.82 1.76 7.61
CA ILE A 122 3.01 1.66 8.47
C ILE A 122 2.84 2.48 9.75
N VAL A 123 2.20 3.64 9.65
CA VAL A 123 1.89 4.48 10.82
C VAL A 123 0.82 3.85 11.69
N ILE A 124 -0.22 3.22 11.11
CA ILE A 124 -1.35 2.55 11.81
C ILE A 124 -1.04 1.06 12.14
N PRO A 125 0.24 0.69 12.20
CA PRO A 125 0.78 -0.67 11.96
C PRO A 125 -0.21 -1.76 11.48
N VAL A 126 -0.93 -1.53 10.39
CA VAL A 126 -1.82 -2.54 9.76
C VAL A 126 -1.00 -3.44 8.85
N GLY A 127 -0.17 -2.83 7.98
CA GLY A 127 0.76 -3.53 7.10
C GLY A 127 0.11 -4.50 6.10
N TYR A 128 -0.75 -4.02 5.18
CA TYR A 128 -1.39 -4.88 4.18
C TYR A 128 -0.41 -5.63 3.26
N GLY A 129 0.79 -5.08 3.04
CA GLY A 129 1.80 -5.72 2.19
C GLY A 129 1.51 -5.68 0.69
N PHE A 130 0.48 -4.94 0.25
CA PHE A 130 0.16 -4.77 -1.17
C PHE A 130 1.32 -4.14 -1.97
N VAL A 131 1.99 -3.14 -1.38
CA VAL A 131 3.24 -2.58 -1.89
C VAL A 131 4.28 -2.61 -0.78
N THR A 132 5.51 -3.02 -1.10
CA THR A 132 6.59 -3.08 -0.12
C THR A 132 7.92 -2.61 -0.71
N PRO A 133 8.78 -1.94 0.08
CA PRO A 133 10.06 -1.47 -0.41
C PRO A 133 11.01 -2.65 -0.67
N THR A 134 11.50 -2.75 -1.89
CA THR A 134 12.44 -3.79 -2.30
C THR A 134 13.88 -3.32 -2.16
N THR A 135 14.13 -2.01 -2.18
CA THR A 135 15.48 -1.46 -2.02
C THR A 135 16.00 -1.59 -0.58
N LYS A 136 17.32 -1.76 -0.43
CA LYS A 136 17.98 -1.80 0.89
C LYS A 136 17.72 -0.52 1.70
N ILE A 137 17.70 0.63 1.02
CA ILE A 137 17.49 1.94 1.63
C ILE A 137 16.03 2.08 2.08
N GLY A 138 15.06 1.73 1.23
CA GLY A 138 13.64 1.77 1.59
C GLY A 138 13.31 0.85 2.77
N ARG A 139 13.92 -0.34 2.83
CA ARG A 139 13.80 -1.26 3.98
C ARG A 139 14.38 -0.70 5.28
N LEU A 140 15.41 0.14 5.23
CA LEU A 140 15.90 0.84 6.42
C LEU A 140 14.95 1.99 6.80
N LEU A 141 14.52 2.77 5.81
CA LEU A 141 13.65 3.93 6.02
C LEU A 141 12.28 3.54 6.58
N ILE A 142 11.69 2.42 6.14
CA ILE A 142 10.40 1.94 6.66
C ILE A 142 10.47 1.61 8.16
N ILE A 143 11.59 1.05 8.63
CA ILE A 143 11.80 0.74 10.04
C ILE A 143 11.85 2.04 10.86
N LEU A 144 12.69 2.99 10.44
CA LEU A 144 12.81 4.29 11.10
C LEU A 144 11.49 5.05 11.09
N TYR A 145 10.79 5.01 9.97
CA TYR A 145 9.49 5.65 9.77
C TYR A 145 8.41 5.05 10.70
N GLY A 146 8.39 3.73 10.86
CA GLY A 146 7.47 3.03 11.76
C GLY A 146 7.72 3.33 13.24
N ILE A 147 9.00 3.38 13.66
CA ILE A 147 9.39 3.68 15.05
C ILE A 147 8.88 5.06 15.50
N ILE A 148 8.92 6.05 14.61
CA ILE A 148 8.45 7.41 14.89
C ILE A 148 6.92 7.51 14.68
N GLY A 149 6.39 6.84 13.66
CA GLY A 149 4.98 6.90 13.30
C GLY A 149 4.04 6.25 14.32
N ALA A 150 4.41 5.08 14.85
CA ALA A 150 3.54 4.34 15.77
C ALA A 150 3.22 5.12 17.07
N PRO A 151 4.18 5.76 17.77
CA PRO A 151 3.87 6.62 18.90
C PRO A 151 3.01 7.84 18.50
N LEU A 152 3.30 8.46 17.36
CA LEU A 152 2.57 9.65 16.89
C LEU A 152 1.09 9.34 16.69
N ILE A 153 0.76 8.22 16.04
CA ILE A 153 -0.64 7.85 15.80
C ILE A 153 -1.36 7.48 17.10
N LEU A 154 -0.67 6.84 18.06
CA LEU A 154 -1.27 6.49 19.35
C LEU A 154 -1.70 7.75 20.11
N ILE A 155 -0.87 8.80 20.09
CA ILE A 155 -1.21 10.08 20.70
C ILE A 155 -2.39 10.72 19.94
N ALA A 156 -2.35 10.74 18.60
CA ALA A 156 -3.42 11.30 17.79
C ALA A 156 -4.76 10.58 18.00
N VAL A 157 -4.77 9.24 18.04
CA VAL A 157 -5.99 8.44 18.26
C VAL A 157 -6.52 8.62 19.68
N SER A 158 -5.64 8.69 20.70
CA SER A 158 -6.08 9.00 22.08
C SER A 158 -6.77 10.36 22.15
N ASP A 159 -6.22 11.33 21.44
CA ASP A 159 -6.74 12.69 21.41
C ASP A 159 -8.09 12.80 20.68
N VAL A 160 -8.18 12.20 19.49
CA VAL A 160 -9.42 12.09 18.72
C VAL A 160 -10.48 11.31 19.51
N GLY A 161 -10.10 10.27 20.25
CA GLY A 161 -11.00 9.50 21.11
C GLY A 161 -11.61 10.35 22.24
N LYS A 162 -10.83 11.22 22.88
CA LYS A 162 -11.32 12.17 23.89
C LYS A 162 -12.28 13.19 23.29
N PHE A 163 -11.95 13.71 22.11
CA PHE A 163 -12.83 14.60 21.36
C PHE A 163 -14.17 13.91 21.08
N ILE A 164 -14.15 12.73 20.43
CA ILE A 164 -15.37 11.96 20.12
C ILE A 164 -16.18 11.67 21.39
N SER A 165 -15.52 11.24 22.47
CA SER A 165 -16.18 10.99 23.76
C SER A 165 -16.88 12.23 24.31
N TYR A 166 -16.20 13.39 24.33
CA TYR A 166 -16.77 14.66 24.78
C TYR A 166 -18.04 15.05 24.02
N TYR A 167 -17.99 14.98 22.68
CA TYR A 167 -19.16 15.31 21.87
C TYR A 167 -20.27 14.27 22.01
N SER A 168 -19.92 12.98 22.12
CA SER A 168 -20.89 11.90 22.32
C SER A 168 -21.66 12.08 23.62
N THR A 169 -20.97 12.34 24.74
CA THR A 169 -21.62 12.58 26.05
C THR A 169 -22.48 13.84 26.05
N LYS A 170 -22.19 14.83 25.20
CA LYS A 170 -23.00 16.05 25.08
C LYS A 170 -24.21 15.88 24.15
N LEU A 171 -24.10 15.04 23.12
CA LEU A 171 -25.18 14.72 22.17
C LEU A 171 -26.19 13.73 22.76
N LEU A 172 -25.72 12.70 23.47
CA LEU A 172 -26.55 11.60 23.98
C LEU A 172 -27.74 12.06 24.84
N PRO A 173 -27.60 13.01 25.80
CA PRO A 173 -28.72 13.52 26.59
C PRO A 173 -29.74 14.31 25.75
N ASN A 174 -29.28 15.04 24.73
CA ASN A 174 -30.16 15.81 23.86
C ASN A 174 -30.96 14.89 22.94
N VAL A 175 -30.33 13.83 22.42
CA VAL A 175 -30.99 12.81 21.61
C VAL A 175 -31.97 12.00 22.46
N SER A 176 -31.60 11.59 23.68
CA SER A 176 -32.51 10.86 24.57
C SER A 176 -33.71 11.71 25.00
N ALA A 177 -33.51 12.99 25.31
CA ALA A 177 -34.59 13.92 25.61
C ALA A 177 -35.51 14.17 24.41
N PHE A 178 -34.95 14.27 23.20
CA PHE A 178 -35.71 14.41 21.96
C PHE A 178 -36.53 13.15 21.64
N LEU A 179 -35.93 11.97 21.74
CA LEU A 179 -36.62 10.69 21.54
C LEU A 179 -37.71 10.46 22.60
N PHE A 180 -37.47 10.85 23.85
CA PHE A 180 -38.50 10.79 24.90
C PHE A 180 -39.68 11.73 24.61
N ARG A 181 -39.42 12.93 24.07
CA ARG A 181 -40.49 13.83 23.62
C ARG A 181 -41.29 13.21 22.47
N LEU A 182 -40.64 12.64 21.47
CA LEU A 182 -41.32 12.00 20.34
C LEU A 182 -42.15 10.77 20.72
N ARG A 183 -41.73 10.01 21.75
CA ARG A 183 -42.50 8.86 22.25
C ARG A 183 -43.77 9.26 23.01
N ASN A 184 -43.82 10.49 23.52
CA ASN A 184 -44.95 11.00 24.30
C ASN A 184 -45.93 11.86 23.46
N PHE A 185 -45.79 11.85 22.14
CA PHE A 185 -46.77 12.30 21.16
C PHE A 185 -47.40 11.09 20.48
#